data_AF-A0A7Y2N397-F1
#
_entry.id   AF-A0A7Y2N397-F1
#
_cell.length_a   1.000
_cell.length_b   1.000
_cell.length_c   1.000
_cell.angle_alpha   90.00
_cell.angle_beta   90.00
_cell.angle_gamma   90.00
#
_symmetry.space_group_name_H-M   'P 1'
#
loop_
_entity.id
_entity.type
_entity.pdbx_description
1 polymer ?
#
loop_
_entity_poly.entity_id
_entity_poly.type
_entity_poly.pdbx_seq_one_letter_code
_entity_poly.pdbx_strand_id
1 'polypeptide(L)'
;RVLARNGIHEIEPNNPINSMILDHQSGDLKPELLDERVLSAIIEMSIDKERLPDILRAIKEVIPELDSVFTLDVVTMLEPGLTVPPDVLSSIEAEGFSWRPNAKINMGLGKVTE
;
A
#
# COMPACT_ATOMS: atom_id res chain seq x y z
N ARG A 1 6.96 -5.08 -8.96
CA ARG A 1 8.45 -5.07 -9.03
C ARG A 1 9.16 -4.31 -7.89
N VAL A 2 9.04 -2.98 -7.74
CA VAL A 2 9.78 -2.22 -6.69
C VAL A 2 9.50 -2.75 -5.28
N LEU A 3 8.25 -3.07 -4.96
CA LEU A 3 7.86 -3.69 -3.69
C LEU A 3 8.57 -5.03 -3.44
N ALA A 4 8.62 -5.90 -4.46
CA ALA A 4 9.27 -7.20 -4.39
C ALA A 4 10.80 -7.08 -4.20
N ARG A 5 11.46 -6.14 -4.88
CA ARG A 5 12.89 -5.84 -4.67
C ARG A 5 13.19 -5.36 -3.25
N ASN A 6 12.21 -4.76 -2.59
CA ASN A 6 12.29 -4.34 -1.20
C ASN A 6 11.77 -5.44 -0.26
N GLY A 7 11.71 -6.71 -0.68
CA GLY A 7 11.34 -7.81 0.21
C GLY A 7 9.88 -7.84 0.60
N ILE A 8 8.98 -7.33 -0.25
CA ILE A 8 7.53 -7.51 -0.08
C ILE A 8 7.01 -8.39 -1.21
N HIS A 9 6.78 -9.65 -0.88
CA HIS A 9 6.35 -10.68 -1.83
C HIS A 9 4.87 -11.02 -1.66
N GLU A 10 4.30 -10.70 -0.50
CA GLU A 10 2.90 -10.96 -0.19
C GLU A 10 2.10 -9.67 -0.32
N ILE A 11 1.10 -9.69 -1.19
CA ILE A 11 0.04 -8.69 -1.24
C ILE A 11 -1.24 -9.31 -0.70
N GLU A 12 -2.24 -8.50 -0.36
CA GLU A 12 -3.47 -9.00 0.24
C GLU A 12 -4.11 -10.09 -0.67
N PRO A 13 -4.48 -11.26 -0.14
CA PRO A 13 -4.96 -12.40 -0.95
C PRO A 13 -6.19 -12.14 -1.84
N ASN A 14 -7.11 -11.30 -1.38
CA ASN A 14 -8.31 -10.83 -2.05
C ASN A 14 -8.10 -9.54 -2.86
N ASN A 15 -6.89 -8.98 -2.89
CA ASN A 15 -6.60 -7.81 -3.70
C ASN A 15 -6.89 -8.13 -5.19
N PRO A 16 -7.53 -7.22 -5.96
CA PRO A 16 -7.96 -7.50 -7.33
C PRO A 16 -6.84 -7.93 -8.29
N ILE A 17 -5.60 -7.51 -8.03
CA ILE A 17 -4.46 -7.83 -8.91
C ILE A 17 -3.71 -9.10 -8.49
N ASN A 18 -4.08 -9.74 -7.38
CA ASN A 18 -3.38 -10.92 -6.87
C ASN A 18 -3.31 -12.05 -7.90
N SER A 19 -4.44 -12.38 -8.52
CA SER A 19 -4.51 -13.41 -9.58
C SER A 19 -3.80 -13.02 -10.89
N MET A 20 -3.35 -11.77 -11.03
CA MET A 20 -2.64 -11.26 -12.21
C MET A 20 -1.11 -11.38 -12.08
N ILE A 21 -0.59 -11.62 -10.86
CA ILE A 21 0.83 -11.80 -10.61
C ILE A 21 1.27 -13.18 -11.11
N LEU A 22 2.33 -13.21 -11.91
CA LEU A 22 2.98 -14.44 -12.37
C LEU A 22 3.97 -14.96 -11.32
N ASP A 23 4.79 -14.07 -10.78
CA ASP A 23 5.79 -14.38 -9.77
C ASP A 23 5.81 -13.29 -8.69
N HIS A 24 5.52 -13.70 -7.46
CA HIS A 24 5.54 -12.84 -6.27
C HIS A 24 6.96 -12.44 -5.85
N GLN A 25 7.98 -13.21 -6.23
CA GLN A 25 9.37 -12.92 -5.90
C GLN A 25 9.92 -11.78 -6.76
N SER A 26 9.63 -11.77 -8.06
CA SER A 26 9.97 -10.66 -8.95
C SER A 26 8.94 -9.51 -8.92
N GLY A 27 7.69 -9.84 -8.59
CA GLY A 27 6.54 -8.95 -8.72
C GLY A 27 6.20 -8.67 -10.19
N ASP A 28 6.39 -9.66 -11.06
CA ASP A 28 6.00 -9.65 -12.46
C ASP A 28 4.53 -10.03 -12.62
N LEU A 29 3.82 -9.30 -13.48
CA LEU A 29 2.50 -9.68 -13.94
C LEU A 29 2.60 -10.70 -15.07
N LYS A 30 1.51 -11.43 -15.29
CA LYS A 30 1.37 -12.34 -16.44
C LYS A 30 1.59 -11.57 -17.76
N PRO A 31 2.44 -12.06 -18.69
CA PRO A 31 2.81 -11.33 -19.90
C PRO A 31 1.61 -10.90 -20.76
N GLU A 32 0.57 -11.72 -20.81
CA GLU A 32 -0.67 -11.46 -21.54
C GLU A 32 -1.47 -10.26 -21.00
N LEU A 33 -1.11 -9.70 -19.84
CA LEU A 33 -1.78 -8.55 -19.22
C LEU A 33 -1.01 -7.23 -19.36
N LEU A 34 0.25 -7.24 -19.85
CA LEU A 34 1.12 -6.06 -19.81
C LEU A 34 0.71 -4.94 -20.79
N ASP A 35 0.02 -5.28 -21.87
CA ASP A 35 -0.42 -4.34 -22.91
C ASP A 35 -1.92 -3.99 -22.83
N GLU A 36 -2.58 -4.39 -21.74
CA GLU A 36 -3.99 -4.11 -21.50
C GLU A 36 -4.22 -2.78 -20.78
N ARG A 37 -5.41 -2.20 -20.95
CA ARG A 37 -5.81 -0.97 -20.26
C ARG A 37 -6.77 -1.27 -19.11
N VAL A 38 -6.52 -0.64 -17.97
CA VAL A 38 -7.40 -0.70 -16.79
C VAL A 38 -7.83 0.71 -16.38
N LEU A 39 -9.06 0.86 -15.88
CA LEU A 39 -9.54 2.14 -15.34
C LEU A 39 -8.85 2.48 -14.02
N SER A 40 -8.61 1.48 -13.19
CA SER A 40 -7.93 1.61 -11.90
C SER A 40 -7.33 0.26 -11.50
N ALA A 41 -6.19 0.29 -10.84
CA ALA A 41 -5.60 -0.86 -10.16
C ALA A 41 -5.13 -0.41 -8.77
N ILE A 42 -5.25 -1.31 -7.80
CA ILE A 42 -4.82 -1.07 -6.43
C ILE A 42 -3.94 -2.23 -5.98
N ILE A 43 -2.87 -1.91 -5.24
CA ILE A 43 -2.01 -2.89 -4.60
C ILE A 43 -2.11 -2.65 -3.10
N GLU A 44 -2.58 -3.65 -2.38
CA GLU A 44 -2.74 -3.60 -0.93
C GLU A 44 -1.81 -4.63 -0.28
N MET A 45 -1.19 -4.23 0.82
CA MET A 45 -0.18 -5.02 1.50
C MET A 45 -0.12 -4.63 2.97
N SER A 46 0.24 -5.58 3.82
CA SER A 46 0.58 -5.32 5.22
C SER A 46 2.09 -5.32 5.37
N ILE A 47 2.60 -4.40 6.18
CA ILE A 47 4.01 -4.31 6.52
C ILE A 47 4.15 -4.08 8.01
N ASP A 48 5.29 -4.48 8.57
CA ASP A 48 5.68 -4.02 9.90
C ASP A 48 5.86 -2.50 9.87
N LYS A 49 5.41 -1.83 10.93
CA LYS A 49 5.39 -0.37 11.03
C LYS A 49 6.80 0.23 10.86
N GLU A 50 7.81 -0.48 11.35
CA GLU A 50 9.23 -0.11 11.29
C GLU A 50 9.73 -0.04 9.85
N ARG A 51 9.07 -0.74 8.92
CA ARG A 51 9.42 -0.74 7.49
C ARG A 51 8.76 0.39 6.71
N LEU A 52 7.81 1.11 7.31
CA LEU A 52 7.06 2.17 6.63
C LEU A 52 7.98 3.20 5.93
N PRO A 53 9.05 3.74 6.57
CA PRO A 53 9.93 4.70 5.91
C PRO A 53 10.58 4.13 4.64
N ASP A 54 11.09 2.89 4.72
CA ASP A 54 11.75 2.25 3.58
C ASP A 54 10.79 2.00 2.42
N ILE A 55 9.54 1.63 2.71
CA ILE A 55 8.53 1.43 1.69
C ILE A 55 8.10 2.75 1.05
N LEU A 56 7.89 3.78 1.85
CA LEU A 56 7.56 5.12 1.33
C LEU A 56 8.67 5.66 0.43
N ARG A 57 9.94 5.45 0.80
CA ARG A 57 11.10 5.83 -0.01
C ARG A 57 11.11 5.08 -1.35
N ALA A 58 10.94 3.76 -1.33
CA ALA A 58 10.89 2.94 -2.53
C ALA A 58 9.72 3.35 -3.45
N ILE A 59 8.55 3.64 -2.89
CA ILE A 59 7.40 4.17 -3.65
C ILE A 59 7.75 5.53 -4.26
N LYS A 60 8.37 6.43 -3.50
CA LYS A 60 8.75 7.76 -3.98
C LYS A 60 9.68 7.71 -5.20
N GLU A 61 10.57 6.73 -5.24
CA GLU A 61 11.49 6.50 -6.38
C GLU A 61 10.75 6.06 -7.65
N VAL A 62 9.65 5.30 -7.53
CA VAL A 62 8.91 4.78 -8.70
C VAL A 62 7.86 5.75 -9.23
N ILE A 63 7.36 6.67 -8.41
CA ILE A 63 6.31 7.64 -8.81
C ILE A 63 6.64 8.35 -10.14
N PRO A 64 7.86 8.85 -10.41
CA PRO A 64 8.20 9.52 -11.67
C PRO A 64 8.13 8.62 -12.91
N GLU A 65 8.16 7.29 -12.73
CA GLU A 65 8.07 6.31 -13.82
C GLU A 65 6.62 5.99 -14.19
N LEU A 66 5.64 6.42 -13.40
CA LEU A 66 4.23 6.11 -13.61
C LEU A 66 3.59 7.10 -14.58
N ASP A 67 3.09 6.59 -15.72
CA ASP A 67 2.29 7.35 -16.70
C ASP A 67 0.79 7.31 -16.37
N SER A 68 0.43 7.54 -15.10
CA SER A 68 -0.95 7.54 -14.63
C SER A 68 -1.10 8.36 -13.34
N VAL A 69 -2.35 8.59 -12.93
CA VAL A 69 -2.62 9.17 -11.61
C VAL A 69 -2.30 8.13 -10.54
N PHE A 70 -1.37 8.49 -9.65
CA PHE A 70 -0.99 7.67 -8.50
C PHE A 70 -1.56 8.26 -7.20
N THR A 71 -2.19 7.41 -6.41
CA THR A 71 -2.67 7.73 -5.06
C THR A 71 -2.09 6.73 -4.08
N LEU A 72 -1.72 7.20 -2.89
CA LEU A 72 -1.13 6.40 -1.83
C LEU A 72 -1.93 6.59 -0.54
N ASP A 73 -2.31 5.48 0.07
CA ASP A 73 -2.94 5.44 1.40
C ASP A 73 -2.06 4.64 2.38
N VAL A 74 -2.01 5.10 3.63
CA VAL A 74 -1.44 4.36 4.75
C VAL A 74 -2.57 3.98 5.69
N VAL A 75 -2.82 2.69 5.83
CA VAL A 75 -3.86 2.16 6.73
C VAL A 75 -3.19 1.76 8.03
N THR A 76 -3.72 2.25 9.15
CA THR A 76 -3.23 1.90 10.49
C THR A 76 -4.37 1.85 11.49
N MET A 77 -4.15 1.15 12.61
CA MET A 77 -5.07 1.13 13.72
C MET A 77 -4.96 2.44 14.51
N LEU A 78 -6.10 3.06 14.78
CA LEU A 78 -6.13 4.26 15.62
C LEU A 78 -5.86 3.92 17.09
N GLU A 79 -5.20 4.84 17.77
CA GLU A 79 -5.00 4.83 19.22
C GLU A 79 -6.28 5.30 19.96
N PRO A 80 -6.36 5.07 21.29
CA PRO A 80 -7.45 5.60 22.11
C PRO A 80 -7.65 7.10 21.88
N GLY A 81 -8.91 7.50 21.67
CA GLY A 81 -9.25 8.88 21.31
C GLY A 81 -9.33 9.14 19.80
N LEU A 82 -9.30 8.09 18.97
CA LEU A 82 -9.36 8.18 17.50
C LEU A 82 -8.18 8.96 16.90
N THR A 83 -7.00 8.81 17.50
CA THR A 83 -5.76 9.45 17.05
C THR A 83 -4.95 8.51 16.19
N VAL A 84 -4.33 9.05 15.14
CA VAL A 84 -3.33 8.30 14.35
C VAL A 84 -2.06 8.16 15.18
N PRO A 85 -1.42 6.98 15.23
CA PRO A 85 -0.14 6.80 15.92
C PRO A 85 0.89 7.87 15.52
N PRO A 86 1.48 8.62 16.47
CA PRO A 86 2.40 9.71 16.15
C PRO A 86 3.64 9.29 15.36
N ASP A 87 4.11 8.07 15.59
CA ASP A 87 5.27 7.51 14.90
C ASP A 87 4.98 7.20 13.42
N VAL A 88 3.75 6.76 13.09
CA VAL A 88 3.29 6.63 11.71
C VAL A 88 3.28 7.99 11.01
N LEU A 89 2.72 9.02 11.65
CA LEU A 89 2.68 10.37 11.09
C LEU A 89 4.10 10.93 10.87
N SER A 90 4.97 10.79 11.87
CA SER A 90 6.35 11.26 11.77
C SER A 90 7.14 10.53 10.67
N SER A 91 6.87 9.24 10.44
CA SER A 91 7.49 8.46 9.36
C SER A 91 7.06 8.95 7.98
N ILE A 92 5.77 9.28 7.81
CA ILE A 92 5.24 9.84 6.57
C ILE A 92 5.88 11.20 6.27
N GLU A 93 5.93 12.09 7.26
CA GLU A 93 6.50 13.42 7.13
C GLU A 93 8.02 13.38 6.87
N ALA A 94 8.75 12.47 7.53
CA ALA A 94 10.19 12.31 7.35
C ALA A 94 10.59 11.90 5.93
N GLU A 95 9.78 11.08 5.26
CA GLU A 95 10.00 10.72 3.84
C GLU A 95 9.47 11.79 2.86
N GLY A 96 8.99 12.93 3.39
CA GLY A 96 8.59 14.10 2.63
C GLY A 96 7.20 13.98 2.00
N PHE A 97 6.33 13.13 2.55
CA PHE A 97 4.93 13.07 2.18
C PHE A 97 4.10 13.96 3.09
N SER A 98 3.06 14.58 2.54
CA SER A 98 2.03 15.24 3.33
C SER A 98 0.87 14.28 3.59
N TRP A 99 0.29 14.31 4.78
CA TRP A 99 -0.94 13.59 5.10
C TRP A 99 -2.12 14.56 5.34
N ARG A 100 -3.35 14.03 5.31
CA ARG A 100 -4.58 14.78 5.57
C ARG A 100 -5.38 14.07 6.67
N PRO A 101 -6.05 14.80 7.57
CA PRO A 101 -6.87 14.18 8.62
C PRO A 101 -8.17 13.56 8.10
N ASN A 102 -8.53 13.78 6.83
CA ASN A 102 -9.71 13.21 6.20
C ASN A 102 -9.48 11.73 5.90
N ALA A 103 -9.76 10.86 6.88
CA ALA A 103 -9.59 9.43 6.77
C ALA A 103 -10.92 8.69 6.61
N LYS A 104 -10.90 7.55 5.91
CA LYS A 104 -11.98 6.56 5.96
C LYS A 104 -11.77 5.68 7.18
N ILE A 105 -12.60 5.84 8.19
CA ILE A 105 -12.48 5.07 9.44
C ILE A 105 -13.36 3.83 9.39
N ASN A 106 -12.74 2.65 9.45
CA ASN A 106 -13.47 1.41 9.67
C ASN A 106 -13.71 1.22 11.18
N MET A 107 -14.97 1.25 11.59
CA MET A 107 -15.38 1.11 12.99
C MET A 107 -15.41 -0.34 13.49
N GLY A 108 -15.20 -1.32 12.60
CA GLY A 108 -15.16 -2.74 12.96
C GLY A 108 -16.48 -3.28 13.52
N LEU A 109 -17.62 -2.66 13.19
CA LEU A 109 -18.93 -3.02 13.74
C LEU A 109 -19.45 -4.39 13.26
N GLY A 110 -18.87 -4.94 12.20
CA GLY A 110 -19.27 -6.21 11.59
C GLY A 110 -18.61 -7.44 12.19
N LYS A 111 -18.25 -7.44 13.48
CA LYS A 111 -17.74 -8.66 14.12
C LYS A 111 -18.85 -9.69 14.16
N VAL A 112 -18.64 -10.83 13.49
CA VAL A 112 -19.41 -12.04 13.78
C VAL A 112 -19.01 -12.45 15.20
N THR A 113 -19.84 -12.08 16.17
CA THR A 113 -19.74 -12.65 17.52
C THR A 113 -20.10 -14.12 17.40
N GLU A 114 -19.15 -15.01 17.72
CA GLU A 114 -19.47 -16.39 18.07
C GLU A 114 -20.36 -16.44 19.31
#